data_AF-A0A2D4WQ69-F1
#
_entry.id   AF-A0A2D4WQ69-F1
#
_cell.length_a   1.000
_cell.length_b   1.000
_cell.length_c   1.000
_cell.angle_alpha   90.00
_cell.angle_beta   90.00
_cell.angle_gamma   90.00
#
_symmetry.space_group_name_H-M   'P 1'
#
loop_
_entity.id
_entity.type
_entity.pdbx_description
1 polymer ?
#
loop_
_entity_poly.entity_id
_entity_poly.type
_entity_poly.pdbx_seq_one_letter_code
_entity_poly.pdbx_strand_id
1 'polypeptide(L)'
;MLAVAQTSTSTGTGSAFSELWPWLVALVILILVGGAVIGIIRKWMRGSDDSEQIGFSLGDLRTLHREGKLSAEELKQAESKIISRIQSGISPETRAELDRIRPQKQPSQPEPPENTDLDHMD
;
A
#
# COMPACT_ATOMS: atom_id res chain seq x y z
N MET A 1 26.10 -42.50 -56.10
CA MET A 1 25.13 -41.62 -55.40
C MET A 1 24.81 -42.29 -54.07
N LEU A 2 25.22 -41.68 -52.94
CA LEU A 2 24.99 -42.23 -51.60
C LEU A 2 23.71 -41.62 -51.03
N ALA A 3 22.66 -42.43 -50.90
CA ALA A 3 21.46 -42.04 -50.18
C ALA A 3 21.76 -42.12 -48.68
N VAL A 4 21.76 -40.96 -48.01
CA VAL A 4 21.84 -40.90 -46.54
C VAL A 4 20.49 -41.38 -45.99
N ALA A 5 20.48 -42.49 -45.27
CA ALA A 5 19.30 -42.97 -44.58
C ALA A 5 19.07 -42.06 -43.35
N GLN A 6 18.03 -41.23 -43.40
CA GLN A 6 17.62 -40.44 -42.24
C GLN A 6 16.97 -41.39 -41.22
N THR A 7 17.62 -41.60 -40.08
CA THR A 7 17.07 -42.36 -38.96
C THR A 7 16.06 -41.48 -38.21
N SER A 8 14.79 -41.62 -38.55
CA SER A 8 13.69 -41.04 -37.79
C SER A 8 13.47 -41.85 -36.50
N THR A 9 14.10 -41.44 -35.40
CA THR A 9 13.83 -41.99 -34.06
C THR A 9 12.52 -41.39 -33.53
N SER A 10 11.37 -41.99 -33.84
CA SER A 10 10.05 -41.45 -33.47
C SER A 10 9.25 -42.30 -32.47
N THR A 11 9.88 -43.19 -31.69
CA THR A 11 9.13 -44.16 -30.86
C THR A 11 9.21 -43.92 -29.34
N GLY A 12 10.03 -42.99 -28.84
CA GLY A 12 10.25 -42.80 -27.39
C GLY A 12 9.89 -41.43 -26.82
N THR A 13 9.41 -40.48 -27.64
CA THR A 13 9.30 -39.08 -27.24
C THR A 13 8.18 -38.83 -26.22
N GLY A 14 7.07 -39.58 -26.29
CA GLY A 14 5.94 -39.42 -25.39
C GLY A 14 6.25 -39.81 -23.94
N SER A 15 6.95 -40.93 -23.74
CA SER A 15 7.34 -41.41 -22.40
C SER A 15 8.45 -40.54 -21.79
N ALA A 16 9.44 -40.14 -22.60
CA ALA A 16 10.49 -39.22 -22.14
C ALA A 16 9.90 -37.85 -21.74
N PHE A 17 8.93 -37.32 -22.49
CA PHE A 17 8.30 -36.05 -22.15
C PHE A 17 7.44 -36.16 -20.88
N SER A 18 6.72 -37.27 -20.68
CA SER A 18 5.96 -37.51 -19.43
C SER A 18 6.85 -37.65 -18.20
N GLU A 19 8.07 -38.20 -18.36
CA GLU A 19 9.06 -38.29 -17.28
C GLU A 19 9.66 -36.92 -16.91
N LEU A 20 9.85 -36.04 -17.91
CA LEU A 20 10.46 -34.72 -17.74
C LEU A 20 9.47 -33.66 -17.25
N TRP A 21 8.19 -33.79 -17.59
CA TRP A 21 7.13 -32.87 -17.18
C TRP A 21 7.10 -32.55 -15.67
N PRO A 22 7.12 -33.53 -14.73
CA PRO A 22 7.11 -33.24 -13.31
C PRO A 22 8.36 -32.47 -12.84
N TRP A 23 9.53 -32.75 -13.43
CA TRP A 23 10.75 -32.02 -13.10
C TRP A 23 10.70 -30.56 -13.57
N LEU A 24 10.15 -30.31 -14.75
CA LEU A 24 9.94 -28.95 -15.26
C LEU A 24 8.97 -28.16 -14.37
N VAL A 25 7.85 -28.76 -13.98
CA VAL A 25 6.88 -28.13 -13.06
C VAL A 25 7.53 -27.84 -11.71
N ALA A 26 8.28 -28.80 -11.15
CA ALA A 26 9.02 -28.60 -9.91
C ALA A 26 10.03 -27.45 -10.01
N LEU A 27 10.74 -27.32 -11.13
CA LEU A 27 11.68 -26.23 -11.36
C LEU A 27 10.98 -24.87 -11.44
N VAL A 28 9.84 -24.78 -12.13
CA VAL A 28 9.04 -23.56 -12.19
C VAL A 28 8.53 -23.16 -10.81
N ILE A 29 8.01 -24.12 -10.04
CA ILE A 29 7.58 -23.89 -8.66
C ILE A 29 8.76 -23.41 -7.80
N LEU A 30 9.93 -24.05 -7.93
CA LEU A 30 11.13 -23.65 -7.20
C LEU A 30 11.53 -22.20 -7.51
N ILE A 31 11.48 -21.80 -8.79
CA ILE A 31 11.77 -20.42 -9.20
C ILE A 31 10.72 -19.45 -8.66
N LEU A 32 9.43 -19.81 -8.71
CA LEU A 32 8.36 -18.98 -8.15
C LEU A 32 8.50 -18.81 -6.64
N VAL A 33 8.79 -19.89 -5.92
CA VAL A 33 9.01 -19.87 -4.47
C VAL A 33 10.27 -19.09 -4.14
N GLY A 34 11.39 -19.33 -4.84
CA GLY A 34 12.62 -18.59 -4.66
C GLY A 34 12.44 -17.09 -4.93
N GLY A 35 11.77 -16.74 -6.02
CA GLY A 35 11.42 -15.37 -6.36
C GLY A 35 10.50 -14.71 -5.34
N ALA A 36 9.49 -15.44 -4.84
CA ALA A 36 8.59 -14.96 -3.79
C ALA A 36 9.33 -14.74 -2.47
N VAL A 37 10.19 -15.67 -2.04
CA VAL A 37 10.99 -15.57 -0.83
C VAL A 37 11.96 -14.39 -0.92
N ILE A 38 12.68 -14.23 -2.04
CA ILE A 38 13.56 -13.08 -2.28
C ILE A 38 12.75 -11.78 -2.29
N GLY A 39 11.57 -11.78 -2.91
CA GLY A 39 10.66 -10.62 -2.92
C GLY A 39 10.19 -10.24 -1.53
N ILE A 40 9.83 -11.22 -0.69
CA ILE A 40 9.42 -11.01 0.70
C ILE A 40 10.60 -10.49 1.52
N ILE A 41 11.78 -11.09 1.42
CA ILE A 41 12.98 -10.64 2.13
C ILE A 41 13.36 -9.22 1.69
N ARG A 42 13.35 -8.93 0.39
CA ARG A 42 13.62 -7.59 -0.15
C ARG A 42 12.60 -6.57 0.36
N LYS A 43 11.32 -6.95 0.43
CA LYS A 43 10.26 -6.10 0.98
C LYS A 43 10.42 -5.88 2.49
N TRP A 44 10.88 -6.89 3.21
CA TRP A 44 11.11 -6.80 4.65
C TRP A 44 12.35 -5.94 4.97
N MET A 45 13.42 -6.05 4.18
CA MET A 45 14.63 -5.23 4.32
C MET A 45 14.43 -3.78 3.86
N ARG A 46 13.61 -3.51 2.84
CA ARG A 46 13.27 -2.15 2.40
C ARG A 46 12.18 -1.48 3.24
N GLY A 47 11.53 -2.24 4.13
CA GLY A 47 10.49 -1.74 5.03
C GLY A 47 10.98 -0.82 6.15
N SER A 48 12.28 -0.51 6.21
CA SER A 48 12.84 0.44 7.18
C SER A 48 13.08 1.84 6.61
N ASP A 49 13.22 2.00 5.29
CA ASP A 49 13.65 3.30 4.71
C ASP A 49 12.66 3.92 3.72
N ASP A 50 11.75 3.16 3.11
CA ASP A 50 10.80 3.72 2.17
C ASP A 50 9.37 3.35 2.55
N SER A 51 8.69 4.33 3.12
CA SER A 51 7.26 4.60 2.95
C SER A 51 6.93 4.78 1.45
N GLU A 52 7.22 3.77 0.63
CA GLU A 52 6.72 3.67 -0.74
C GLU A 52 5.20 3.59 -0.66
N GLN A 53 4.61 4.75 -0.91
CA GLN A 53 3.20 5.12 -0.99
C GLN A 53 2.51 4.36 -2.13
N ILE A 54 2.65 3.03 -2.18
CA ILE A 54 1.93 2.14 -3.08
C ILE A 54 0.69 1.66 -2.32
N GLY A 55 -0.26 2.57 -2.17
CA GLY A 55 -1.57 2.28 -1.60
C GLY A 55 -2.56 3.24 -2.22
N PHE A 56 -3.52 2.70 -2.96
CA PHE A 56 -4.73 3.36 -3.46
C PHE A 56 -5.02 4.68 -2.73
N SER A 57 -4.93 5.80 -3.45
CA SER A 57 -5.23 7.12 -2.87
C SER A 57 -6.72 7.23 -2.58
N LEU A 58 -7.10 8.01 -1.55
CA LEU A 58 -8.51 8.31 -1.25
C LEU A 58 -9.26 8.87 -2.47
N GLY A 59 -8.57 9.60 -3.34
CA GLY A 59 -9.13 10.12 -4.60
C GLY A 59 -9.47 9.02 -5.61
N ASP A 60 -8.68 7.95 -5.64
CA ASP A 60 -8.88 6.81 -6.54
C ASP A 60 -10.07 5.95 -6.06
N LEU A 61 -10.21 5.74 -4.74
CA LEU A 61 -11.39 5.09 -4.17
C LEU A 61 -12.69 5.85 -4.46
N ARG A 62 -12.67 7.17 -4.31
CA ARG A 62 -13.84 8.02 -4.60
C ARG A 62 -14.19 7.98 -6.09
N THR A 63 -13.19 7.88 -6.96
CA THR A 63 -13.39 7.73 -8.40
C THR A 63 -14.01 6.38 -8.73
N LEU A 64 -13.49 5.28 -8.15
CA LEU A 64 -14.03 3.93 -8.34
C LEU A 64 -15.48 3.77 -7.86
N HIS A 65 -15.83 4.44 -6.75
CA HIS A 65 -17.21 4.50 -6.25
C HIS A 65 -18.14 5.27 -7.20
N ARG A 66 -17.67 6.40 -7.76
CA ARG A 66 -18.44 7.17 -8.76
C ARG A 66 -18.63 6.39 -10.06
N GLU A 67 -17.67 5.54 -10.41
CA GLU A 67 -17.77 4.60 -11.54
C GLU A 67 -18.68 3.40 -11.26
N GLY A 68 -19.23 3.28 -10.04
CA GLY A 68 -20.12 2.17 -9.65
C GLY A 68 -19.40 0.83 -9.47
N LYS A 69 -18.06 0.82 -9.44
CA LYS A 69 -17.24 -0.39 -9.26
C LYS A 69 -16.98 -0.73 -7.79
N LEU A 70 -17.48 0.09 -6.86
CA LEU A 70 -17.24 -0.04 -5.43
C LEU A 70 -18.50 0.37 -4.67
N SER A 71 -18.94 -0.44 -3.71
CA SER A 71 -20.13 -0.15 -2.91
C SER A 71 -19.83 0.92 -1.84
N ALA A 72 -20.83 1.70 -1.44
CA ALA A 72 -20.69 2.73 -0.40
C ALA A 72 -20.15 2.16 0.93
N GLU A 73 -20.50 0.90 1.26
CA GLU A 73 -20.01 0.24 2.46
C GLU A 73 -18.52 -0.14 2.36
N GLU A 74 -18.10 -0.60 1.18
CA GLU A 74 -16.71 -0.94 0.89
C GLU A 74 -15.84 0.33 0.88
N LEU A 75 -16.39 1.44 0.38
CA LEU A 75 -15.72 2.74 0.39
C LEU A 75 -15.41 3.15 1.83
N LYS A 76 -16.43 3.14 2.70
CA LYS A 76 -16.28 3.54 4.11
C LYS A 76 -15.27 2.66 4.84
N GLN A 77 -15.29 1.35 4.58
CA GLN A 77 -14.35 0.43 5.21
C GLN A 77 -12.91 0.66 4.71
N ALA A 78 -12.73 0.97 3.43
CA ALA A 78 -11.42 1.20 2.88
C ALA A 78 -10.86 2.59 3.24
N GLU A 79 -11.69 3.64 3.28
CA GLU A 79 -11.35 4.97 3.79
C GLU A 79 -10.84 4.90 5.24
N SER A 80 -11.57 4.19 6.11
CA SER A 80 -11.18 4.04 7.52
C SER A 80 -9.83 3.33 7.69
N LYS A 81 -9.55 2.30 6.87
CA LYS A 81 -8.26 1.59 6.87
C LYS A 81 -7.11 2.50 6.40
N ILE A 82 -7.35 3.37 5.43
CA ILE A 82 -6.33 4.32 4.93
C ILE A 82 -6.05 5.38 6.00
N ILE A 83 -7.08 5.98 6.59
CA ILE A 83 -6.94 6.98 7.66
C ILE A 83 -6.19 6.38 8.86
N SER A 84 -6.54 5.15 9.26
CA SER A 84 -5.87 4.44 10.36
C SER A 84 -4.39 4.20 10.07
N ARG A 85 -4.02 3.80 8.85
CA ARG A 85 -2.62 3.62 8.44
C ARG A 85 -1.85 4.93 8.48
N ILE A 86 -2.45 6.02 8.00
CA ILE A 86 -1.85 7.36 8.05
C ILE A 86 -1.62 7.77 9.50
N GLN A 87 -2.61 7.60 10.37
CA GLN A 87 -2.46 7.92 11.81
C GLN A 87 -1.39 7.07 12.49
N SER A 88 -1.27 5.79 12.16
CA SER A 88 -0.25 4.91 12.73
C SER A 88 1.15 5.12 12.15
N GLY A 89 1.25 5.66 10.93
CA GLY A 89 2.52 5.93 10.24
C GLY A 89 3.12 7.30 10.57
N ILE A 90 2.37 8.19 11.23
CA ILE A 90 2.89 9.46 11.73
C ILE A 90 3.66 9.17 13.02
N SER A 91 4.99 9.32 12.95
CA SER A 91 5.85 9.24 14.13
C SER A 91 5.42 10.28 15.18
N PRO A 92 5.50 9.97 16.49
CA PRO A 92 5.20 10.92 17.57
C PRO A 92 5.96 12.25 17.42
N GLU A 93 7.17 12.22 16.85
CA GLU A 93 7.98 13.41 16.59
C GLU A 93 7.37 14.31 15.49
N THR A 94 6.88 13.72 14.40
CA THR A 94 6.19 14.44 13.32
C THR A 94 4.87 15.02 13.82
N ARG A 95 4.17 14.31 14.70
CA ARG A 95 2.94 14.79 15.33
C ARG A 95 3.19 15.99 16.26
N ALA A 96 4.27 15.94 17.04
CA ALA A 96 4.67 17.05 17.90
C ALA A 96 5.08 18.28 17.06
N GLU A 97 5.78 18.08 15.94
CA GLU A 97 6.16 19.17 15.04
C GLU A 97 4.95 19.79 14.32
N LEU A 98 3.97 18.97 13.89
CA LEU A 98 2.70 19.46 13.35
C LEU A 98 1.91 20.30 14.37
N ASP A 99 1.92 19.91 15.64
CA ASP A 99 1.27 20.67 16.71
C ASP A 99 1.99 22.00 16.99
N ARG A 100 3.33 22.01 16.86
CA ARG A 100 4.15 23.23 16.97
C ARG A 100 3.88 24.23 15.86
N ILE A 101 3.68 23.76 14.62
CA ILE A 101 3.41 24.62 13.46
C ILE A 101 1.93 25.02 13.40
N ARG A 102 1.04 24.33 14.12
CA ARG A 102 -0.37 24.71 14.20
C ARG A 102 -0.44 26.13 14.78
N PRO A 103 -0.91 27.13 14.00
CA PRO A 103 -1.13 28.45 14.56
C PRO A 103 -2.14 28.30 15.68
N GLN A 104 -1.68 28.46 16.92
CA GLN A 104 -2.53 28.68 18.07
C GLN A 104 -3.54 29.71 17.64
N LYS A 105 -4.81 29.31 17.54
CA LYS A 105 -5.93 30.23 17.41
C LYS A 105 -5.84 31.09 18.66
N GLN A 106 -5.15 32.20 18.53
CA GLN A 106 -4.83 33.15 19.57
C GLN A 106 -6.16 33.45 20.27
N PRO A 107 -6.30 33.17 21.59
CA PRO A 107 -7.42 33.68 22.36
C PRO A 107 -7.20 35.18 22.55
N SER A 108 -7.30 35.92 21.44
CA SER A 108 -7.30 37.37 21.39
C SER A 108 -8.73 37.83 21.56
N GLN A 109 -9.28 37.65 22.76
CA GLN A 109 -10.32 38.56 23.22
C GLN A 109 -9.92 38.99 24.62
N PRO A 110 -9.27 40.16 24.76
CA PRO A 110 -9.25 40.83 26.04
C PRO A 110 -10.70 41.13 26.38
N GLU A 111 -11.19 40.63 27.51
CA GLU A 111 -12.42 41.16 28.08
C GLU A 111 -12.24 42.68 28.20
N PRO A 112 -13.18 43.47 27.66
CA PRO A 112 -13.15 44.90 27.86
C PRO A 112 -13.24 45.12 29.37
N PRO A 113 -12.41 46.00 29.96
CA PRO A 113 -12.59 46.34 31.36
C PRO A 113 -14.00 46.91 31.49
N GLU A 114 -14.84 46.20 32.25
CA GLU A 114 -16.14 46.65 32.71
C GLU A 114 -15.87 47.81 33.68
N ASN A 115 -15.63 48.97 33.09
CA ASN A 115 -15.57 50.24 33.76
C ASN A 115 -17.00 50.59 34.16
N THR A 116 -17.47 50.05 35.27
CA THR A 116 -18.53 50.68 36.05
C THR A 116 -17.92 51.88 36.79
N ASP A 117 -17.53 52.89 35.99
CA ASP A 117 -17.62 54.30 36.40
C ASP A 117 -19.09 54.48 36.83
N LEU A 118 -19.34 54.73 38.11
CA LEU A 118 -19.59 56.09 38.58
C LEU A 118 -20.70 56.76 37.76
N ASP A 119 -21.94 56.31 37.97
CA ASP A 119 -23.09 57.17 37.73
C ASP A 119 -24.06 57.01 38.91
N HIS A 120 -24.47 58.17 39.45
CA HIS A 120 -25.42 58.40 40.55
C HIS A 120 -24.96 58.23 42.00
N MET A 121 -24.17 59.21 42.46
CA MET A 121 -24.56 59.96 43.66
C MET A 121 -25.65 60.97 43.28
N ASP A 122 -26.84 60.84 43.89
CA ASP A 122 -27.66 61.90 44.50
C ASP A 122 -28.95 61.28 45.10
#